data_AF-A0A661RL42-F1
#
_entry.id   AF-A0A661RL42-F1
#
_cell.length_a   1.000
_cell.length_b   1.000
_cell.length_c   1.000
_cell.angle_alpha   90.00
_cell.angle_beta   90.00
_cell.angle_gamma   90.00
#
_symmetry.space_group_name_H-M   'P 1'
#
loop_
_entity.id
_entity.type
_entity.pdbx_description
1 polymer ?
#
loop_
_entity_poly.entity_id
_entity_poly.type
_entity_poly.pdbx_seq_one_letter_code
_entity_poly.pdbx_strand_id
1 'polypeptide(L)'
;MGWADCGTDSKDRPIGYAFDATCDHKDCSNEIDRGLGYACGGMHGEGTYSCEGYFCGEHLGYIDADDLDFEVCDECRKLFEEDRKKYPPT
;
A
#
# COMPACT_ATOMS: atom_id res chain seq x y z
N MET A 1 -10.91 19.66 8.20
CA MET A 1 -10.46 18.26 8.33
C MET A 1 -10.16 17.79 6.92
N GLY A 2 -8.89 17.79 6.54
CA GLY A 2 -8.46 17.36 5.21
C GLY A 2 -7.47 16.22 5.36
N TRP A 3 -7.45 15.31 4.40
CA TRP A 3 -6.50 14.19 4.34
C TRP A 3 -5.12 14.63 3.80
N ALA A 4 -4.89 15.94 3.74
CA ALA A 4 -3.68 16.54 3.21
C ALA A 4 -2.47 16.23 4.10
N ASP A 5 -2.64 16.36 5.43
CA ASP A 5 -1.65 16.00 6.44
C ASP A 5 -2.29 15.10 7.49
N CYS A 6 -1.85 13.85 7.52
CA CYS A 6 -2.36 12.77 8.35
C CYS A 6 -1.39 12.37 9.48
N GLY A 7 -0.32 13.14 9.71
CA GLY A 7 0.72 12.82 10.69
C GLY A 7 1.88 12.02 10.08
N THR A 8 2.50 11.14 10.87
CA THR A 8 3.68 10.35 10.46
C THR A 8 3.47 8.85 10.63
N ASP A 9 4.13 8.06 9.78
CA ASP A 9 4.13 6.60 9.87
C ASP A 9 5.13 6.08 10.92
N SER A 10 5.25 4.76 11.06
CA SER A 10 6.19 4.12 11.99
C SER A 10 7.67 4.41 11.69
N LYS A 11 7.96 4.96 10.49
CA LYS A 11 9.30 5.32 9.99
C LYS A 11 9.52 6.84 10.02
N ASP A 12 8.67 7.58 10.74
CA ASP A 12 8.68 9.03 10.87
C ASP A 12 8.53 9.78 9.53
N ARG A 13 7.92 9.15 8.51
CA ARG A 13 7.64 9.80 7.22
C ARG A 13 6.28 10.48 7.24
N PRO A 14 6.13 11.69 6.69
CA PRO A 14 4.86 12.40 6.70
C PRO A 14 3.86 11.78 5.73
N ILE A 15 2.61 11.63 6.18
CA ILE A 15 1.52 10.93 5.51
C ILE A 15 0.49 11.94 4.99
N GLY A 16 -0.04 11.71 3.80
CA GLY A 16 -1.16 12.46 3.25
C GLY A 16 -0.87 13.04 1.86
N TYR A 17 -1.93 13.56 1.24
CA TYR A 17 -1.89 14.06 -0.15
C TYR A 17 -1.03 15.31 -0.34
N ALA A 18 -0.59 15.99 0.74
CA ALA A 18 0.26 17.18 0.64
C ALA A 18 1.76 16.86 0.60
N PHE A 19 2.15 15.59 0.71
CA PHE A 19 3.54 15.19 0.80
C PHE A 19 3.99 14.43 -0.44
N ASP A 20 4.81 15.10 -1.24
CA ASP A 20 5.48 14.49 -2.39
C ASP A 20 6.38 13.33 -1.93
N ALA A 21 6.40 12.28 -2.73
CA ALA A 21 7.20 11.10 -2.53
C ALA A 21 7.62 10.49 -3.87
N THR A 22 8.47 9.47 -3.78
CA THR A 22 8.83 8.62 -4.90
C THR A 22 8.32 7.22 -4.59
N CYS A 23 7.93 6.49 -5.62
CA CYS A 23 7.53 5.09 -5.48
C CYS A 23 8.58 4.29 -4.69
N ASP A 24 8.13 3.54 -3.68
CA ASP A 24 8.98 2.71 -2.81
C ASP A 24 9.43 1.40 -3.51
N HIS A 25 9.04 1.16 -4.77
CA HIS A 25 9.53 0.03 -5.55
C HIS A 25 11.00 0.23 -5.92
N LYS A 26 11.81 -0.81 -5.75
CA LYS A 26 13.23 -0.78 -6.11
C LYS A 26 13.38 -0.45 -7.60
N ASP A 27 14.26 0.49 -7.92
CA ASP A 27 14.53 0.92 -9.30
C ASP A 27 13.35 1.66 -10.00
N CYS A 28 12.36 2.14 -9.25
CA CYS A 28 11.34 3.07 -9.75
C CYS A 28 11.61 4.50 -9.26
N SER A 29 11.44 5.48 -10.14
CA SER A 29 11.60 6.91 -9.82
C SER A 29 10.35 7.73 -10.10
N ASN A 30 9.18 7.08 -10.21
CA ASN A 30 7.92 7.79 -10.46
C ASN A 30 7.57 8.66 -9.24
N GLU A 31 7.27 9.92 -9.51
CA GLU A 31 6.77 10.87 -8.52
C GLU A 31 5.31 10.54 -8.17
N ILE A 32 5.02 10.54 -6.87
CA ILE A 32 3.72 10.25 -6.28
C ILE A 32 3.50 11.17 -5.07
N ASP A 33 2.35 11.04 -4.41
CA ASP A 33 2.13 11.58 -3.06
C ASP A 33 2.04 10.43 -2.03
N ARG A 34 1.95 10.78 -0.74
CA ARG A 34 1.69 9.80 0.34
C ARG A 34 0.21 9.68 0.69
N GLY A 35 -0.66 9.82 -0.30
CA GLY A 35 -2.10 9.59 -0.22
C GLY A 35 -2.48 8.11 -0.38
N LEU A 36 -3.77 7.82 -0.16
CA LEU A 36 -4.28 6.45 -0.14
C LEU A 36 -4.21 5.75 -1.51
N GLY A 37 -4.28 6.50 -2.61
CA GLY A 37 -4.18 5.95 -3.97
C GLY A 37 -2.81 5.36 -4.31
N TYR A 38 -1.81 5.57 -3.46
CA TYR A 38 -0.49 4.97 -3.58
C TYR A 38 -0.17 4.05 -2.40
N ALA A 39 -1.03 3.94 -1.38
CA ALA A 39 -0.73 3.20 -0.16
C ALA A 39 -0.88 1.69 -0.36
N CYS A 40 0.17 0.93 -0.02
CA CYS A 40 0.09 -0.53 0.02
C CYS A 40 -0.84 -0.99 1.15
N GLY A 41 -1.84 -1.81 0.82
CA GLY A 41 -2.84 -2.33 1.76
C GLY A 41 -4.07 -1.44 1.92
N GLY A 42 -4.27 -0.44 1.04
CA GLY A 42 -5.45 0.43 0.99
C GLY A 42 -5.58 1.46 2.12
N MET A 43 -4.75 1.34 3.16
CA MET A 43 -4.64 2.28 4.28
C MET A 43 -3.17 2.53 4.62
N HIS A 44 -2.91 3.61 5.36
CA HIS A 44 -1.57 4.01 5.81
C HIS A 44 -0.96 3.03 6.82
N GLY A 45 -0.64 1.81 6.39
CA GLY A 45 -0.02 0.79 7.24
C GLY A 45 -0.97 -0.07 8.07
N GLU A 46 -2.27 0.20 8.04
CA GLU A 46 -3.25 -0.48 8.90
C GLU A 46 -3.89 -1.73 8.26
N GLY A 47 -3.59 -2.01 6.99
CA GLY A 47 -4.12 -3.18 6.28
C GLY A 47 -3.47 -4.49 6.74
N THR A 48 -4.23 -5.59 6.71
CA THR A 48 -3.72 -6.96 7.03
C THR A 48 -2.52 -7.34 6.17
N TYR A 49 -2.50 -6.90 4.92
CA TYR A 49 -1.40 -7.07 3.99
C TYR A 49 -0.87 -5.68 3.59
N SER A 50 0.02 -5.12 4.42
CA SER A 50 0.64 -3.81 4.19
C SER A 50 2.09 -3.81 4.65
N CYS A 51 2.94 -3.07 3.93
CA CYS A 51 4.33 -2.79 4.32
C CYS A 51 4.57 -1.31 4.69
N GLU A 52 3.48 -0.55 4.83
CA GLU A 52 3.46 0.91 5.03
C GLU A 52 4.08 1.70 3.87
N GLY A 53 4.40 1.06 2.75
CA GLY A 53 5.02 1.69 1.59
C GLY A 53 4.01 2.35 0.65
N TYR A 54 4.52 3.26 -0.18
CA TYR A 54 3.77 3.97 -1.20
C TYR A 54 4.28 3.62 -2.60
N PHE A 55 3.41 3.16 -3.48
CA PHE A 55 3.76 2.61 -4.78
C PHE A 55 2.92 3.25 -5.87
N CYS A 56 3.53 3.54 -7.02
CA CYS A 56 2.79 4.04 -8.19
C CYS A 56 1.86 2.94 -8.73
N GLY A 57 0.90 3.32 -9.59
CA GLY A 57 -0.07 2.38 -10.16
C GLY A 57 0.53 1.24 -11.00
N GLU A 58 1.80 1.33 -11.40
CA GLU A 58 2.51 0.23 -12.07
C GLU A 58 2.99 -0.85 -11.09
N HIS A 59 3.21 -0.48 -9.83
CA HIS A 59 3.71 -1.36 -8.75
C HIS A 59 2.66 -1.63 -7.67
N LEU A 60 1.44 -1.12 -7.83
CA LEU A 60 0.26 -1.56 -7.09
C LEU A 60 -0.54 -2.53 -7.95
N GLY A 61 -0.86 -3.68 -7.37
CA GLY A 61 -1.78 -4.64 -7.97
C GLY A 61 -3.04 -4.78 -7.13
N TYR A 62 -4.19 -4.72 -7.79
CA TYR A 62 -5.50 -4.96 -7.18
C TYR A 62 -5.71 -6.43 -6.79
N ILE A 63 -6.09 -6.68 -5.54
CA ILE A 63 -6.56 -7.97 -5.05
C ILE A 63 -8.07 -7.91 -4.98
N ASP A 64 -8.70 -8.85 -5.71
CA ASP A 64 -10.13 -9.13 -5.70
C ASP A 64 -10.31 -10.57 -5.22
N ALA A 65 -10.59 -10.76 -3.94
CA ALA A 65 -10.70 -12.09 -3.36
C ALA A 65 -11.73 -12.13 -2.23
N ASP A 66 -12.78 -12.91 -2.44
CA ASP A 66 -13.90 -13.05 -1.52
C ASP A 66 -14.53 -11.69 -1.19
N ASP A 67 -14.51 -11.27 0.08
CA ASP A 67 -15.00 -9.97 0.57
C ASP A 67 -13.87 -8.97 0.84
N LEU A 68 -12.69 -9.14 0.22
CA LEU A 68 -11.54 -8.27 0.35
C LEU A 68 -11.18 -7.60 -0.98
N ASP A 69 -11.24 -6.27 -1.00
CA ASP A 69 -10.86 -5.40 -2.11
C ASP A 69 -9.78 -4.40 -1.67
N PHE A 70 -8.54 -4.62 -2.12
CA PHE A 70 -7.42 -3.75 -1.73
C PHE A 70 -6.27 -3.82 -2.73
N GLU A 71 -5.42 -2.79 -2.74
CA GLU A 71 -4.23 -2.72 -3.61
C GLU A 71 -2.96 -2.93 -2.79
N VAL A 72 -2.03 -3.73 -3.31
CA VAL A 72 -0.75 -4.03 -2.65
C VAL A 72 0.41 -4.08 -3.63
N CYS A 73 1.62 -3.88 -3.12
CA CYS A 73 2.84 -4.14 -3.86
C CYS A 73 3.10 -5.65 -4.09
N ASP A 74 4.03 -5.95 -4.98
CA ASP A 74 4.37 -7.33 -5.37
C ASP A 74 4.76 -8.24 -4.20
N GLU A 75 5.49 -7.73 -3.21
CA GLU A 75 5.90 -8.51 -2.05
C GLU A 75 4.70 -8.83 -1.13
N CYS A 76 3.84 -7.85 -0.86
CA CYS A 76 2.64 -8.07 -0.07
C CYS A 76 1.62 -8.96 -0.80
N ARG A 77 1.56 -8.91 -2.14
CA ARG A 77 0.79 -9.84 -2.95
C ARG A 77 1.27 -11.28 -2.78
N LYS A 78 2.58 -11.53 -2.82
CA LYS A 78 3.12 -12.88 -2.59
C LYS A 78 2.73 -13.40 -1.22
N LEU A 79 2.84 -12.58 -0.17
CA LEU A 79 2.42 -12.96 1.18
C LEU A 79 0.93 -13.33 1.23
N PHE A 80 0.06 -12.54 0.61
CA PHE A 80 -1.36 -12.86 0.49
C PHE A 80 -1.58 -14.21 -0.22
N GLU A 81 -0.94 -14.43 -1.37
CA GLU A 81 -1.09 -15.67 -2.13
C GLU A 81 -0.57 -16.91 -1.39
N GLU A 82 0.52 -16.78 -0.64
CA GLU A 82 1.07 -17.83 0.22
C GLU A 82 0.13 -18.17 1.38
N ASP A 83 -0.40 -17.16 2.05
CA ASP A 83 -1.41 -17.34 3.11
C ASP A 83 -2.66 -18.01 2.56
N ARG A 84 -3.14 -17.62 1.39
CA ARG A 84 -4.31 -18.23 0.72
C ARG A 84 -4.09 -19.69 0.35
N LYS A 85 -2.87 -20.08 -0.02
CA LYS A 85 -2.52 -21.48 -0.27
C LYS A 85 -2.50 -22.30 1.03
N LYS A 86 -2.04 -21.68 2.12
CA LYS A 86 -1.93 -22.33 3.43
C LYS A 86 -3.27 -22.44 4.15
N TYR A 87 -4.12 -21.43 3.99
CA TYR A 87 -5.44 -21.28 4.60
C TYR A 87 -6.46 -20.95 3.51
N PRO A 88 -6.84 -21.94 2.68
CA PRO A 88 -7.85 -21.71 1.66
C PRO A 88 -9.17 -21.31 2.32
N PRO A 89 -9.98 -20.45 1.66
CA PRO A 89 -11.31 -20.12 2.14
C PRO A 89 -12.15 -21.41 2.20
N THR A 90 -13.00 -21.51 3.22
CA THR A 90 -13.88 -22.67 3.46
C THR A 90 -15.07 -22.72 2.52
#